data_AF-A0A930WWI8-F1
#
_entry.id   AF-A0A930WWI8-F1
#
_cell.length_a   1.000
_cell.length_b   1.000
_cell.length_c   1.000
_cell.angle_alpha   90.00
_cell.angle_beta   90.00
_cell.angle_gamma   90.00
#
_symmetry.space_group_name_H-M   'P 1'
#
loop_
_entity.id
_entity.type
_entity.pdbx_description
1 polymer ?
#
loop_
_entity_poly.entity_id
_entity_poly.type
_entity_poly.pdbx_seq_one_letter_code
_entity_poly.pdbx_strand_id
1 'polypeptide(L)'
;MENLAKLKEQYEELCSWYISLDDTDASTAFGIMKEASALQAIFERMSADLGKELSDYEREAKAVHATVSSSLSTKVNEGDRLATKSDEVITAWKRVSAIQRSQRYIDASAKHLSRIYFDSKLIFENACRATRAPVGGDKLVGHI
;
A
#
# COMPACT_ATOMS: atom_id res chain seq x y z
N MET A 1 8.22 8.00 11.80
CA MET A 1 7.00 7.18 11.98
C MET A 1 5.79 7.97 12.48
N GLU A 2 5.93 9.19 13.02
CA GLU A 2 4.82 10.07 13.46
C GLU A 2 3.74 10.38 12.39
N ASN A 3 3.96 10.03 11.12
CA ASN A 3 3.01 10.28 10.03
C ASN A 3 2.08 9.07 9.73
N LEU A 4 2.41 7.84 10.16
CA LEU A 4 1.68 6.63 9.74
C LEU A 4 0.29 6.54 10.38
N ALA A 5 0.15 6.93 11.66
CA ALA A 5 -1.13 6.93 12.36
C ALA A 5 -2.12 7.92 11.74
N LYS A 6 -1.63 9.12 11.39
CA LYS A 6 -2.41 10.13 10.68
C LYS A 6 -2.82 9.66 9.27
N LEU A 7 -1.90 9.06 8.53
CA LEU A 7 -2.19 8.48 7.22
C LEU A 7 -3.22 7.36 7.29
N LYS A 8 -3.15 6.53 8.34
CA LYS A 8 -4.16 5.51 8.62
C LYS A 8 -5.53 6.14 8.89
N GLU A 9 -5.60 7.18 9.70
CA GLU A 9 -6.84 7.90 9.99
C GLU A 9 -7.45 8.49 8.71
N GLN A 10 -6.64 9.17 7.88
CA GLN A 10 -7.08 9.69 6.58
C GLN A 10 -7.58 8.59 5.65
N TYR A 11 -6.91 7.44 5.63
CA TYR A 11 -7.33 6.28 4.86
C TYR A 11 -8.67 5.71 5.37
N GLU A 12 -8.85 5.59 6.69
CA GLU A 12 -10.08 5.10 7.32
C GLU A 12 -11.27 6.06 7.11
N GLU A 13 -11.01 7.36 7.18
CA GLU A 13 -11.98 8.42 6.86
C GLU A 13 -12.43 8.32 5.39
N LEU A 14 -11.48 8.22 4.46
CA LEU A 14 -11.79 8.04 3.04
C LEU A 14 -12.56 6.74 2.77
N CYS A 15 -12.21 5.64 3.45
CA CYS A 15 -12.96 4.39 3.33
C CYS A 15 -14.42 4.55 3.80
N SER A 16 -14.63 5.28 4.91
CA SER A 16 -15.97 5.56 5.44
C SER A 16 -16.78 6.43 4.48
N TRP A 17 -16.12 7.43 3.87
CA TRP A 17 -16.72 8.27 2.85
C TRP A 17 -17.11 7.46 1.61
N TYR A 18 -16.22 6.57 1.14
CA TYR A 18 -16.46 5.66 0.02
C TYR A 18 -17.61 4.68 0.26
N ILE A 19 -17.72 4.09 1.46
CA ILE A 19 -18.82 3.18 1.81
C ILE A 19 -20.19 3.89 1.75
N SER A 20 -20.21 5.20 1.98
CA SER A 20 -21.42 6.02 1.99
C SER A 20 -21.72 6.65 0.62
N LEU A 21 -20.93 6.35 -0.43
CA LEU A 21 -21.10 6.92 -1.76
C LEU A 21 -22.34 6.34 -2.45
N ASP A 22 -23.20 7.22 -2.95
CA ASP A 22 -24.32 6.88 -3.81
C ASP A 22 -23.89 6.90 -5.29
N ASP A 23 -24.38 5.95 -6.08
CA ASP A 23 -24.06 5.78 -7.50
C ASP A 23 -24.50 6.95 -8.41
N THR A 24 -25.28 7.90 -7.87
CA THR A 24 -25.74 9.10 -8.58
C THR A 24 -25.05 10.39 -8.12
N ASP A 25 -24.30 10.36 -7.02
CA ASP A 25 -23.64 11.54 -6.47
C ASP A 25 -22.28 11.80 -7.13
N ALA A 26 -22.32 12.53 -8.25
CA ALA A 26 -21.13 12.94 -8.98
C ALA A 26 -20.14 13.77 -8.14
N SER A 27 -20.65 14.64 -7.25
CA SER A 27 -19.80 15.57 -6.48
C SER A 27 -18.96 14.81 -5.47
N THR A 28 -19.63 13.93 -4.71
CA THR A 28 -18.97 13.06 -3.72
C THR A 28 -18.02 12.08 -4.41
N ALA A 29 -18.42 11.47 -5.53
CA ALA A 29 -17.57 10.58 -6.30
C ALA A 29 -16.28 11.26 -6.79
N PHE A 30 -16.38 12.50 -7.28
CA PHE A 30 -15.22 13.29 -7.70
C PHE A 30 -14.29 13.62 -6.53
N GLY A 31 -14.86 14.00 -5.37
CA GLY A 31 -14.12 14.26 -4.14
C GLY A 31 -13.32 13.04 -3.68
N ILE A 32 -13.98 11.88 -3.58
CA ILE A 32 -13.35 10.61 -3.20
C ILE A 32 -12.24 10.24 -4.19
N MET A 33 -12.50 10.37 -5.49
CA MET A 33 -11.51 10.09 -6.53
C MET A 33 -10.23 10.94 -6.33
N LYS A 34 -10.37 12.23 -6.06
CA LYS A 34 -9.22 13.12 -5.84
C LYS A 34 -8.42 12.73 -4.60
N GLU A 35 -9.09 12.51 -3.47
CA GLU A 35 -8.43 12.14 -2.22
C GLU A 35 -7.78 10.76 -2.30
N ALA A 36 -8.46 9.78 -2.94
CA ALA A 36 -7.91 8.45 -3.17
C ALA A 36 -6.62 8.50 -3.98
N SER A 37 -6.58 9.29 -5.06
CA SER A 37 -5.39 9.47 -5.88
C SER A 37 -4.24 10.12 -5.10
N ALA A 38 -4.53 11.14 -4.29
CA ALA A 38 -3.52 11.82 -3.49
C ALA A 38 -2.93 10.90 -2.40
N LEU A 39 -3.79 10.21 -1.65
CA LEU A 39 -3.38 9.24 -0.64
C LEU A 39 -2.61 8.09 -1.28
N GLN A 40 -3.07 7.53 -2.40
CA GLN A 40 -2.39 6.42 -3.08
C GLN A 40 -0.92 6.78 -3.37
N ALA A 41 -0.67 7.96 -3.93
CA ALA A 41 0.68 8.41 -4.24
C ALA A 41 1.58 8.54 -2.99
N ILE A 42 1.02 8.91 -1.84
CA ILE A 42 1.75 8.96 -0.57
C ILE A 42 2.10 7.54 -0.11
N PHE A 43 1.14 6.61 -0.11
CA PHE A 43 1.37 5.23 0.27
C PHE A 43 2.39 4.54 -0.64
N GLU A 44 2.33 4.75 -1.97
CA GLU A 44 3.32 4.20 -2.92
C GLU A 44 4.73 4.71 -2.65
N ARG A 45 4.88 6.00 -2.36
CA ARG A 45 6.19 6.58 -1.97
C ARG A 45 6.72 5.95 -0.68
N MET A 46 5.86 5.80 0.32
CA MET A 46 6.25 5.18 1.58
C MET A 46 6.61 3.71 1.41
N SER A 47 5.94 2.97 0.52
CA SER A 47 6.31 1.59 0.20
C SER A 47 7.71 1.51 -0.39
N ALA A 48 8.05 2.42 -1.32
CA ALA A 48 9.39 2.51 -1.89
C ALA A 48 10.46 2.82 -0.84
N ASP A 49 10.18 3.78 0.06
CA ASP A 49 11.09 4.14 1.15
C ASP A 49 11.31 2.97 2.11
N LEU A 50 10.25 2.28 2.53
CA LEU A 50 10.34 1.08 3.35
C LEU A 50 11.06 -0.07 2.64
N GLY A 51 10.89 -0.22 1.33
CA GLY A 51 11.60 -1.23 0.55
C GLY A 51 13.11 -1.01 0.56
N LYS A 52 13.57 0.24 0.49
CA LYS A 52 14.98 0.58 0.65
C LYS A 52 15.48 0.29 2.06
N GLU A 53 14.75 0.75 3.07
CA GLU A 53 15.08 0.54 4.48
C GLU A 53 15.15 -0.96 4.83
N LEU A 54 14.21 -1.76 4.31
CA LEU A 54 14.21 -3.21 4.44
C LEU A 54 15.48 -3.83 3.87
N SER A 55 15.87 -3.46 2.66
CA SER A 55 17.09 -3.99 2.03
C SER A 55 18.33 -3.69 2.85
N ASP A 56 18.42 -2.49 3.45
CA ASP A 56 19.54 -2.10 4.30
C ASP A 56 19.58 -2.93 5.60
N TYR A 57 18.44 -3.09 6.28
CA TYR A 57 18.37 -3.89 7.50
C TYR A 57 18.53 -5.40 7.25
N GLU A 58 18.08 -5.93 6.11
CA GLU A 58 18.34 -7.33 5.75
C GLU A 58 19.83 -7.57 5.54
N ARG A 59 20.54 -6.62 4.93
CA ARG A 59 21.99 -6.69 4.78
C ARG A 59 22.69 -6.63 6.14
N GLU A 60 22.27 -5.73 7.03
CA GLU A 60 22.81 -5.63 8.39
C GLU A 60 22.56 -6.92 9.18
N ALA A 61 21.34 -7.45 9.16
CA ALA A 61 20.99 -8.68 9.88
C ALA A 61 21.78 -9.90 9.39
N LYS A 62 22.00 -10.01 8.07
CA LYS A 62 22.88 -11.04 7.48
C LYS A 62 24.32 -10.90 7.95
N ALA A 63 24.86 -9.68 7.99
CA ALA A 63 26.22 -9.41 8.45
C ALA A 63 26.41 -9.72 9.94
N VAL A 64 25.44 -9.34 10.79
CA VAL A 64 25.42 -9.68 12.22
C VAL A 64 25.37 -11.19 12.38
N HIS A 65 24.48 -11.88 11.66
CA HIS A 65 24.37 -13.34 11.73
C HIS A 65 25.69 -14.03 11.32
N ALA A 66 26.31 -13.61 10.22
CA ALA A 66 27.58 -14.17 9.78
C ALA A 66 28.71 -13.95 10.81
N THR A 67 28.77 -12.75 11.41
CA THR A 67 29.76 -12.41 12.43
C THR A 67 29.62 -13.32 13.66
N VAL A 68 28.41 -13.42 14.19
CA VAL A 68 28.12 -14.27 15.35
C VAL A 68 28.30 -15.77 15.03
N SER A 69 27.91 -16.22 13.85
CA SER A 69 28.10 -17.61 13.42
C SER A 69 29.59 -17.98 13.40
N SER A 70 30.42 -17.13 12.78
CA SER A 70 31.86 -17.36 12.68
C SER A 70 32.61 -17.31 14.02
N SER A 71 32.10 -16.56 15.01
CA SER A 71 32.71 -16.49 16.34
C SER A 71 32.36 -17.69 17.21
N LEU A 72 31.23 -18.36 16.94
CA LEU A 72 30.75 -19.51 17.70
C LEU A 72 31.29 -20.84 17.17
N SER A 73 31.58 -20.95 15.87
CA SER A 73 32.14 -22.17 15.29
C SER A 73 32.90 -21.93 14.00
N THR A 74 33.92 -22.75 13.77
CA THR A 74 34.60 -22.86 12.45
C THR A 74 33.80 -23.69 11.44
N LYS A 75 32.78 -24.44 11.90
CA LYS A 75 31.86 -25.18 11.04
C LYS A 75 30.61 -24.33 10.79
N VAL A 76 30.44 -23.86 9.55
CA VAL A 76 29.35 -22.95 9.13
C VAL A 76 27.98 -23.38 9.67
N ASN A 77 27.56 -24.64 9.41
CA ASN A 77 26.24 -25.10 9.83
C ASN A 77 26.02 -25.14 11.35
N GLU A 78 27.08 -25.39 12.12
CA GLU A 78 27.00 -25.40 13.58
C GLU A 78 26.99 -23.96 14.11
N GLY A 79 27.83 -23.10 13.55
CA GLY A 79 27.85 -21.66 13.83
C GLY A 79 26.48 -21.03 13.60
N ASP A 80 25.84 -21.30 12.47
CA ASP A 80 24.52 -20.74 12.12
C ASP A 80 23.42 -21.20 13.09
N ARG A 81 23.45 -22.48 13.49
CA ARG A 81 22.49 -23.02 14.47
C ARG A 81 22.63 -22.37 15.82
N LEU A 82 23.85 -22.08 16.25
CA LEU A 82 24.13 -21.41 17.52
C LEU A 82 23.79 -19.92 17.43
N ALA A 83 24.17 -19.26 16.33
CA ALA A 83 23.92 -17.85 16.10
C ALA A 83 22.44 -17.50 15.97
N THR A 84 21.61 -18.42 15.47
CA THR A 84 20.14 -18.25 15.43
C THR A 84 19.53 -18.04 16.82
N LYS A 85 20.22 -18.47 17.89
CA LYS A 85 19.78 -18.27 19.28
C LYS A 85 20.36 -17.01 19.92
N SER A 86 21.27 -16.29 19.24
CA SER A 86 21.87 -15.07 19.76
C SER A 86 20.84 -13.93 19.78
N ASP A 87 20.79 -13.23 20.91
CA ASP A 87 19.90 -12.08 21.07
C ASP A 87 20.20 -10.96 20.05
N GLU A 88 21.46 -10.80 19.65
CA GLU A 88 21.86 -9.81 18.63
C GLU A 88 21.25 -10.16 17.27
N VAL A 89 21.36 -11.43 16.86
CA VAL A 89 20.81 -11.94 15.60
C VAL A 89 19.29 -11.85 15.61
N ILE A 90 18.66 -12.28 16.71
CA ILE A 90 17.20 -12.20 16.88
C ILE A 90 16.73 -10.74 16.80
N THR A 91 17.42 -9.82 17.46
CA THR A 91 17.07 -8.39 17.45
C THR A 91 17.20 -7.79 16.05
N ALA A 92 18.27 -8.12 15.31
CA ALA A 92 18.44 -7.65 13.94
C ALA A 92 17.32 -8.14 13.02
N TRP A 93 16.96 -9.43 13.09
CA TRP A 93 15.86 -9.99 12.29
C TRP A 93 14.48 -9.50 12.73
N LYS A 94 14.27 -9.17 14.01
CA LYS A 94 13.02 -8.53 14.48
C LYS A 94 12.79 -7.18 13.80
N ARG A 95 13.83 -6.38 13.57
CA ARG A 95 13.73 -5.10 12.83
C ARG A 95 13.27 -5.32 11.39
N VAL A 96 13.92 -6.26 10.69
CA VAL A 96 13.51 -6.69 9.33
C VAL A 96 12.05 -7.09 9.30
N SER A 97 11.62 -7.96 10.24
CA SER A 97 10.24 -8.44 10.31
C SER A 97 9.24 -7.31 10.59
N ALA A 98 9.61 -6.31 11.39
CA ALA A 98 8.75 -5.17 11.68
C ALA A 98 8.52 -4.31 10.43
N ILE A 99 9.57 -4.04 9.65
CA ILE A 99 9.47 -3.28 8.39
C ILE A 99 8.64 -4.05 7.37
N GLN A 100 8.86 -5.35 7.19
CA GLN A 100 8.05 -6.19 6.30
C GLN A 100 6.56 -6.22 6.67
N ARG A 101 6.23 -6.08 7.96
CA ARG A 101 4.83 -5.96 8.40
C ARG A 101 4.25 -4.62 7.97
N SER A 102 4.97 -3.53 8.21
CA SER A 102 4.56 -2.18 7.81
C SER A 102 4.40 -2.06 6.30
N GLN A 103 5.34 -2.60 5.53
CA GLN A 103 5.31 -2.56 4.06
C GLN A 103 4.07 -3.27 3.50
N ARG A 104 3.73 -4.46 4.02
CA ARG A 104 2.51 -5.18 3.63
C ARG A 104 1.23 -4.39 3.88
N TYR A 105 1.16 -3.66 5.00
CA TYR A 105 0.03 -2.79 5.28
C TYR A 105 -0.06 -1.64 4.26
N ILE A 106 1.07 -0.97 4.00
CA ILE A 106 1.12 0.15 3.05
C ILE A 106 0.74 -0.30 1.63
N ASP A 107 1.27 -1.43 1.16
CA ASP A 107 0.98 -1.97 -0.17
C ASP A 107 -0.50 -2.34 -0.33
N ALA A 108 -1.09 -2.95 0.71
CA ALA A 108 -2.51 -3.29 0.72
C ALA A 108 -3.39 -2.02 0.65
N SER A 109 -3.04 -0.99 1.44
CA SER A 109 -3.75 0.29 1.42
C SER A 109 -3.64 1.01 0.08
N ALA A 110 -2.44 1.06 -0.52
CA ALA A 110 -2.24 1.65 -1.86
C ALA A 110 -3.11 0.95 -2.92
N LYS A 111 -3.14 -0.39 -2.91
CA LYS A 111 -3.97 -1.16 -3.83
C LYS A 111 -5.46 -0.91 -3.62
N HIS A 112 -5.92 -0.78 -2.37
CA HIS A 112 -7.32 -0.48 -2.09
C HIS A 112 -7.70 0.94 -2.52
N LEU A 113 -6.83 1.92 -2.29
CA LEU A 113 -7.02 3.30 -2.75
C LEU A 113 -7.13 3.37 -4.28
N SER A 114 -6.32 2.60 -5.00
CA SER A 114 -6.44 2.46 -6.46
C SER A 114 -7.82 1.93 -6.87
N ARG A 115 -8.34 0.94 -6.14
CA ARG A 115 -9.68 0.40 -6.40
C ARG A 115 -10.78 1.45 -6.16
N ILE A 116 -10.73 2.14 -5.01
CA ILE A 116 -11.66 3.23 -4.66
C ILE A 116 -11.64 4.30 -5.76
N TYR A 117 -10.45 4.73 -6.19
CA TYR A 117 -10.30 5.69 -7.27
C TYR A 117 -11.06 5.27 -8.54
N PHE A 118 -10.86 4.05 -9.00
CA PHE A 118 -11.50 3.57 -10.23
C PHE A 118 -13.01 3.41 -10.10
N ASP A 119 -13.49 2.91 -8.96
CA ASP A 119 -14.91 2.73 -8.71
C ASP A 119 -15.63 4.10 -8.64
N SER A 120 -15.08 5.06 -7.89
CA SER A 120 -15.62 6.42 -7.83
C SER A 120 -15.53 7.16 -9.16
N LYS A 121 -14.47 6.94 -9.95
CA LYS A 121 -14.35 7.50 -11.30
C LYS A 121 -15.50 7.02 -12.20
N LEU A 122 -15.85 5.74 -12.14
CA LEU A 122 -16.93 5.17 -12.94
C LEU A 122 -18.28 5.81 -12.58
N ILE A 123 -18.55 5.97 -11.29
CA ILE A 123 -19.76 6.65 -10.77
C ILE A 123 -19.81 8.10 -11.28
N PHE A 124 -18.72 8.85 -11.10
CA PHE A 124 -18.62 10.24 -11.58
C PHE A 124 -18.89 10.35 -13.09
N GLU A 125 -18.23 9.53 -13.90
CA GLU A 125 -18.41 9.53 -15.35
C GLU A 125 -19.85 9.18 -15.76
N ASN A 126 -20.48 8.21 -15.09
CA ASN A 126 -21.85 7.81 -15.37
C ASN A 126 -22.86 8.90 -15.00
N ALA A 127 -22.73 9.51 -13.83
CA ALA A 127 -23.57 10.61 -13.39
C ALA A 127 -23.42 11.84 -14.31
N CYS A 128 -22.20 12.14 -14.75
CA CYS A 128 -21.96 13.17 -15.77
C CYS A 128 -22.56 12.83 -17.14
N ARG A 129 -22.59 11.55 -17.54
CA ARG A 129 -23.25 11.14 -18.80
C ARG A 129 -24.77 11.26 -18.71
N ALA A 130 -25.37 10.88 -17.59
CA ALA A 130 -26.81 10.97 -17.36
C ALA A 130 -27.34 12.42 -17.41
N THR A 131 -26.51 13.39 -17.03
CA THR A 131 -26.83 14.83 -17.05
C THR A 131 -26.55 15.52 -18.39
N ARG A 132 -25.88 14.84 -19.33
CA ARG A 132 -25.68 15.37 -20.69
C ARG A 132 -26.95 15.22 -21.51
N ALA A 133 -27.31 16.27 -22.24
CA ALA A 133 -28.30 16.16 -23.30
C ALA A 133 -27.86 15.06 -24.29
N PRO A 134 -28.78 14.24 -24.83
CA PRO A 134 -28.44 13.20 -25.79
C PRO A 134 -27.71 13.84 -26.97
N VAL A 135 -26.45 13.44 -27.18
CA VAL A 135 -25.67 13.86 -28.35
C VAL A 135 -25.98 12.87 -29.46
N GLY A 136 -26.83 13.28 -30.40
CA GLY A 136 -27.20 12.49 -31.58
C GLY A 136 -28.71 12.47 -31.83
N GLY A 137 -29.15 13.28 -32.81
CA GLY A 137 -30.46 13.13 -33.43
C GLY A 137 -30.56 11.89 -34.33
N ASP A 138 -29.43 11.29 -34.69
CA ASP A 138 -29.38 10.11 -35.56
C ASP A 138 -29.06 8.87 -34.74
N LYS A 139 -30.09 8.09 -34.43
CA LYS A 139 -29.92 6.68 -34.12
C LYS A 139 -29.37 6.02 -35.38
N LEU A 140 -28.11 5.59 -35.36
CA LEU A 140 -27.62 4.60 -36.31
C LEU A 140 -28.32 3.28 -36.01
N VAL A 141 -29.49 3.09 -36.61
CA VAL A 141 -30.18 1.79 -36.66
C VAL A 141 -29.45 0.99 -37.73
N GLY A 142 -28.63 0.02 -37.30
CA GLY A 142 -28.12 -1.01 -38.20
C GLY A 142 -29.31 -1.81 -38.72
N HIS A 143 -29.65 -1.63 -39.99
CA HIS A 143 -30.54 -2.54 -40.68
C HIS A 143 -29.85 -3.89 -40.85
N ILE A 144 -30.53 -4.96 -40.41
CA ILE A 144 -30.20 -6.36 -40.71
C ILE A 144 -30.58 -6.65 -42.16
#